data_AF-A0A7S0DTH9-F1
#
_entry.id   AF-A0A7S0DTH9-F1
#
_cell.length_a   1.000
_cell.length_b   1.000
_cell.length_c   1.000
_cell.angle_alpha   90.00
_cell.angle_beta   90.00
_cell.angle_gamma   90.00
#
_symmetry.space_group_name_H-M   'P 1'
#
loop_
_entity.id
_entity.type
_entity.pdbx_description
1 polymer ?
#
loop_
_entity_poly.entity_id
_entity_poly.type
_entity_poly.pdbx_seq_one_letter_code
_entity_poly.pdbx_strand_id
1 'polypeptide(L)'
;FAYIVAYIIWSLDIMRSMRRFSAGEKKYAAGVREFRIPGSVAYRVFYPANTQQASKFKGGNWFREGTSSFLTGYVYLAIAIDMESIWGTVLEGLCFTICFFLPPTWFTIPYCYKDAPLAQQADEEKKGFHTFPLVLFSHGLTGTGEEHAMFFTDLARRGVVVAILTHQDGSSSRVRKEDGSLLYYRKPNFKNYSMDFRPNQIKIRQEEMEAMRN
;
A
#
# COMPACT_ATOMS: atom_id res chain seq x y z
N PHE A 1 20.36 -12.61 -11.42
CA PHE A 1 21.02 -12.41 -10.11
C PHE A 1 21.42 -10.95 -9.86
N ALA A 2 22.13 -10.30 -10.78
CA ALA A 2 22.53 -8.88 -10.65
C ALA A 2 21.36 -7.89 -10.43
N TYR A 3 20.22 -8.08 -11.10
CA TYR A 3 19.03 -7.24 -10.93
C TYR A 3 18.40 -7.33 -9.54
N ILE A 4 18.39 -8.51 -8.93
CA ILE A 4 17.81 -8.72 -7.58
C ILE A 4 18.72 -8.06 -6.52
N VAL A 5 20.04 -8.22 -6.66
CA VAL A 5 21.03 -7.57 -5.77
C VAL A 5 20.96 -6.05 -5.91
N ALA A 6 20.85 -5.52 -7.14
CA ALA A 6 20.66 -4.09 -7.38
C ALA A 6 19.35 -3.57 -6.77
N TYR A 7 18.25 -4.32 -6.86
CA TYR A 7 16.98 -3.97 -6.25
C TYR A 7 17.05 -3.95 -4.71
N ILE A 8 17.74 -4.93 -4.11
CA ILE A 8 17.96 -4.97 -2.66
C ILE A 8 18.81 -3.78 -2.19
N ILE A 9 19.92 -3.50 -2.88
CA ILE A 9 20.79 -2.35 -2.56
C ILE A 9 20.04 -1.03 -2.72
N TRP A 10 19.29 -0.86 -3.82
CA TRP A 10 18.44 0.31 -4.04
C TRP A 10 17.35 0.46 -2.98
N SER A 11 16.72 -0.65 -2.56
CA SER A 11 15.73 -0.66 -1.47
C SER A 11 16.34 -0.28 -0.12
N LEU A 12 17.55 -0.76 0.19
CA LEU A 12 18.29 -0.39 1.41
C LEU A 12 18.68 1.09 1.40
N ASP A 13 19.09 1.62 0.24
CA ASP A 13 19.49 3.02 0.10
C ASP A 13 18.28 3.96 0.14
N ILE A 14 17.12 3.54 -0.40
CA ILE A 14 15.83 4.19 -0.17
C ILE A 14 15.48 4.18 1.32
N MET A 15 15.64 3.06 2.03
CA MET A 15 15.37 3.02 3.46
C MET A 15 16.30 3.96 4.26
N ARG A 16 17.57 4.09 3.86
CA ARG A 16 18.51 5.07 4.45
C ARG A 16 18.16 6.51 4.09
N SER A 17 17.75 6.77 2.87
CA SER A 17 17.30 8.08 2.40
C SER A 17 15.99 8.50 3.07
N MET A 18 15.07 7.58 3.30
CA MET A 18 13.84 7.79 4.07
C MET A 18 14.12 8.13 5.55
N ARG A 19 15.19 7.58 6.15
CA ARG A 19 15.66 8.04 7.47
C ARG A 19 16.16 9.50 7.43
N ARG A 20 16.74 9.96 6.32
CA ARG A 20 17.25 11.33 6.15
C ARG A 20 16.17 12.35 5.76
N PHE A 21 15.13 11.94 5.02
CA PHE A 21 13.96 12.79 4.71
C PHE A 21 13.14 13.23 5.95
N SER A 22 13.47 12.66 7.12
CA SER A 22 12.90 12.93 8.45
C SER A 22 13.38 14.24 9.10
N ALA A 23 13.85 15.25 8.35
CA ALA A 23 14.38 16.49 8.94
C ALA A 23 13.30 17.48 9.43
N GLY A 24 12.02 17.23 9.14
CA GLY A 24 10.90 18.00 9.69
C GLY A 24 10.49 17.51 11.07
N GLU A 25 9.96 18.40 11.90
CA GLU A 25 9.50 18.07 13.25
C GLU A 25 8.29 17.11 13.19
N LYS A 26 8.48 15.90 13.72
CA LYS A 26 7.45 14.85 13.73
C LYS A 26 6.59 14.96 14.98
N LYS A 27 5.55 15.81 14.92
CA LYS A 27 4.63 16.11 16.03
C LYS A 27 3.80 14.90 16.48
N TYR A 28 3.51 13.96 15.58
CA TYR A 28 2.58 12.84 15.84
C TYR A 28 3.25 11.47 15.68
N ALA A 29 2.67 10.44 16.31
CA ALA A 29 2.81 9.06 15.85
C ALA A 29 1.95 8.85 14.58
N ALA A 30 2.16 7.76 13.85
CA ALA A 30 1.24 7.35 12.79
C ALA A 30 0.33 6.23 13.26
N GLY A 31 -0.96 6.34 12.96
CA GLY A 31 -1.91 5.26 13.02
C GLY A 31 -2.20 4.72 11.63
N VAL A 32 -2.61 3.45 11.56
CA VAL A 32 -3.16 2.85 10.34
C VAL A 32 -4.46 2.13 10.65
N ARG A 33 -5.44 2.29 9.76
CA ARG A 33 -6.73 1.57 9.78
C ARG A 33 -7.10 1.13 8.39
N GLU A 34 -7.90 0.09 8.34
CA GLU A 34 -8.33 -0.55 7.12
C GLU A 34 -9.85 -0.52 7.05
N PHE A 35 -10.35 -0.12 5.89
CA PHE A 35 -11.77 0.01 5.63
C PHE A 35 -12.10 -0.63 4.28
N ARG A 36 -13.39 -0.84 4.05
CA ARG A 36 -13.94 -1.25 2.77
C ARG A 36 -15.24 -0.48 2.55
N ILE A 37 -15.37 0.09 1.36
CA ILE A 37 -16.63 0.65 0.90
C ILE A 37 -17.53 -0.52 0.49
N PRO A 38 -18.76 -0.66 1.04
CA PRO A 38 -19.69 -1.69 0.62
C PRO A 38 -19.92 -1.66 -0.90
N GLY A 39 -19.87 -2.81 -1.56
CA GLY A 39 -19.99 -2.90 -3.02
C GLY A 39 -18.77 -2.41 -3.81
N SER A 40 -17.66 -2.02 -3.16
CA SER A 40 -16.55 -1.33 -3.81
C SER A 40 -15.19 -1.73 -3.21
N VAL A 41 -14.22 -0.80 -3.19
CA VAL A 41 -12.81 -1.04 -2.89
C VAL A 41 -12.48 -1.02 -1.41
N ALA A 42 -11.47 -1.81 -1.06
CA ALA A 42 -10.80 -1.69 0.22
C ALA A 42 -9.79 -0.54 0.16
N TYR A 43 -9.73 0.24 1.23
CA TYR A 43 -8.76 1.31 1.38
C TYR A 43 -8.10 1.24 2.75
N ARG A 44 -6.95 1.89 2.86
CA ARG A 44 -6.14 1.97 4.07
C ARG A 44 -5.91 3.44 4.37
N VAL A 45 -6.15 3.82 5.62
CA VAL A 45 -5.99 5.20 6.08
C VAL A 45 -4.81 5.25 7.04
N PHE A 46 -3.83 6.08 6.70
CA PHE A 46 -2.74 6.50 7.57
C PHE A 46 -3.11 7.85 8.16
N TYR A 47 -2.98 8.02 9.47
CA TYR A 47 -3.45 9.24 10.14
C TYR A 47 -2.55 9.62 11.31
N PRO A 48 -2.55 10.89 11.72
CA PRO A 48 -1.82 11.34 12.90
C PRO A 48 -2.40 10.66 14.15
N ALA A 49 -1.60 9.90 14.88
CA ALA A 49 -2.01 9.20 16.09
C ALA A 49 -1.41 9.86 17.34
N ASN A 50 -2.11 9.73 18.46
CA ASN A 50 -1.66 10.27 19.74
C ASN A 50 -0.37 9.55 20.19
N THR A 51 0.76 10.28 20.21
CA THR A 51 2.09 9.76 20.53
C THR A 51 2.16 9.07 21.90
N GLN A 52 1.44 9.58 22.90
CA GLN A 52 1.48 9.03 24.28
C GLN A 52 0.76 7.68 24.38
N GLN A 53 -0.22 7.43 23.51
CA GLN A 53 -1.05 6.21 23.56
C GLN A 53 -0.64 5.20 22.48
N ALA A 54 -0.11 5.66 21.35
CA ALA A 54 0.13 4.83 20.18
C ALA A 54 1.11 3.67 20.44
N SER A 55 2.14 3.86 21.27
CA SER A 55 3.12 2.81 21.60
C SER A 55 2.53 1.59 22.31
N LYS A 56 1.32 1.70 22.88
CA LYS A 56 0.58 0.59 23.51
C LYS A 56 -0.11 -0.31 22.49
N PHE A 57 -0.23 0.15 21.24
CA PHE A 57 -0.89 -0.58 20.17
C PHE A 57 0.11 -1.41 19.37
N LYS A 58 -0.38 -2.47 18.71
CA LYS A 58 0.45 -3.30 17.83
C LYS A 58 0.93 -2.49 16.62
N GLY A 59 2.12 -2.82 16.10
CA GLY A 59 2.59 -2.25 14.85
C GLY A 59 1.63 -2.53 13.70
N GLY A 60 1.46 -1.56 12.80
CA GLY A 60 0.70 -1.73 11.58
C GLY A 60 1.36 -2.75 10.65
N ASN A 61 0.60 -3.71 10.12
CA ASN A 61 1.13 -4.67 9.17
C ASN A 61 1.45 -3.98 7.84
N TRP A 62 2.63 -4.25 7.27
CA TRP A 62 2.97 -3.72 5.95
C TRP A 62 2.00 -4.25 4.89
N PHE A 63 1.79 -5.56 4.86
CA PHE A 63 0.89 -6.23 3.92
C PHE A 63 -0.40 -6.67 4.65
N ARG A 64 -1.56 -6.17 4.22
CA ARG A 64 -2.91 -6.38 4.81
C ARG A 64 -3.23 -7.86 4.91
N GLU A 65 -2.98 -8.57 3.81
CA GLU A 65 -3.28 -10.00 3.64
C GLU A 65 -2.04 -10.89 3.84
N GLY A 66 -0.97 -10.32 4.40
CA GLY A 66 0.34 -10.96 4.55
C GLY A 66 1.22 -10.91 3.29
N THR A 67 2.52 -11.03 3.50
CA THR A 67 3.55 -11.00 2.45
C THR A 67 3.40 -12.10 1.41
N SER A 68 2.92 -13.30 1.78
CA SER A 68 2.63 -14.34 0.79
C SER A 68 1.61 -13.84 -0.24
N SER A 69 0.56 -13.17 0.24
CA SER A 69 -0.48 -12.62 -0.62
C SER A 69 0.06 -11.56 -1.58
N PHE A 70 0.86 -10.65 -1.06
CA PHE A 70 1.57 -9.63 -1.85
C PHE A 70 2.46 -10.27 -2.92
N LEU A 71 3.31 -11.23 -2.52
CA LEU A 71 4.24 -11.89 -3.43
C LEU A 71 3.54 -12.72 -4.51
N THR A 72 2.43 -13.39 -4.19
CA THR A 72 1.62 -14.09 -5.22
C THR A 72 1.18 -13.14 -6.33
N GLY A 73 0.80 -11.90 -6.01
CA GLY A 73 0.43 -10.90 -7.03
C GLY A 73 1.60 -10.56 -7.96
N TYR A 74 2.80 -10.41 -7.41
CA TYR A 74 4.01 -10.12 -8.17
C TYR A 74 4.56 -11.32 -8.95
N VAL A 75 4.41 -12.54 -8.44
CA VAL A 75 4.70 -13.76 -9.19
C VAL A 75 3.76 -13.88 -10.39
N TYR A 76 2.45 -13.67 -10.18
CA TYR A 76 1.48 -13.66 -11.27
C TYR A 76 1.84 -12.62 -12.34
N LEU A 77 2.26 -11.43 -11.91
CA LEU A 77 2.73 -10.38 -12.80
C LEU A 77 3.95 -10.83 -13.62
N ALA A 78 4.95 -11.45 -12.97
CA ALA A 78 6.15 -11.95 -13.63
C ALA A 78 5.80 -13.02 -14.68
N ILE A 79 4.92 -13.96 -14.34
CA ILE A 79 4.41 -14.98 -15.28
C ILE A 79 3.67 -14.31 -16.44
N ALA A 80 2.73 -13.40 -16.13
CA ALA A 80 1.92 -12.71 -17.14
C ALA A 80 2.78 -11.89 -18.12
N ILE A 81 3.88 -11.28 -17.67
CA ILE A 81 4.79 -10.49 -18.51
C ILE A 81 5.66 -11.35 -19.45
N ASP A 82 5.38 -12.67 -19.55
CA ASP A 82 6.02 -13.62 -20.48
C ASP A 82 7.24 -14.32 -19.89
N MET A 83 7.04 -14.94 -18.71
CA MET A 83 7.92 -16.01 -18.23
C MET A 83 7.26 -17.38 -18.47
N GLU A 84 6.89 -17.70 -19.71
CA GLU A 84 6.52 -19.08 -20.12
C GLU A 84 7.69 -20.08 -20.00
N SER A 85 8.86 -19.61 -19.56
CA SER A 85 10.05 -20.41 -19.29
C SER A 85 9.97 -21.11 -17.92
N ILE A 86 10.70 -22.23 -17.79
CA ILE A 86 10.98 -22.94 -16.53
C ILE A 86 11.38 -22.01 -15.36
N TRP A 87 11.92 -20.83 -15.67
CA TRP A 87 12.24 -19.79 -14.70
C TRP A 87 11.02 -19.23 -13.94
N GLY A 88 9.82 -19.22 -14.53
CA GLY A 88 8.59 -18.81 -13.85
C GLY A 88 8.27 -19.72 -12.68
N THR A 89 8.26 -21.05 -12.92
CA THR A 89 8.04 -22.07 -11.88
C THR A 89 9.15 -22.07 -10.82
N VAL A 90 10.41 -21.91 -11.24
CA VAL A 90 11.55 -21.83 -10.31
C VAL A 90 11.47 -20.58 -9.43
N LEU A 91 11.12 -19.42 -9.99
CA LEU A 91 10.96 -18.18 -9.23
C LEU A 91 9.77 -18.25 -8.29
N GLU A 92 8.66 -18.86 -8.70
CA GLU A 92 7.51 -19.11 -7.83
C GLU A 92 7.95 -19.96 -6.62
N GLY A 93 8.58 -21.12 -6.85
CA GLY A 93 9.07 -22.00 -5.79
C GLY A 93 10.09 -21.31 -4.87
N LEU A 94 11.01 -20.51 -5.42
CA LEU A 94 11.96 -19.71 -4.66
C LEU A 94 11.26 -18.66 -3.80
N CYS A 95 10.31 -17.91 -4.37
CA CYS A 95 9.53 -16.91 -3.64
C CYS A 95 8.75 -17.56 -2.49
N PHE A 96 8.08 -18.69 -2.71
CA PHE A 96 7.40 -19.43 -1.65
C PHE A 96 8.36 -19.91 -0.56
N THR A 97 9.54 -20.40 -0.95
CA THR A 97 10.57 -20.85 0.01
C THR A 97 11.11 -19.68 0.84
N ILE A 98 11.41 -18.53 0.22
CA ILE A 98 11.82 -17.31 0.91
C ILE A 98 10.72 -16.83 1.87
N CYS A 99 9.44 -16.85 1.44
CA CYS A 99 8.31 -16.52 2.31
C CYS A 99 8.20 -17.44 3.52
N PHE A 100 8.48 -18.73 3.33
CA PHE A 100 8.39 -19.73 4.38
C PHE A 100 9.43 -19.46 5.47
N PHE A 101 10.65 -19.07 5.09
CA PHE A 101 11.75 -18.81 6.02
C PHE A 101 11.85 -17.35 6.52
N LEU A 102 11.15 -16.40 5.90
CA LEU A 102 11.02 -15.01 6.37
C LEU A 102 9.56 -14.71 6.70
N PRO A 103 9.08 -15.06 7.91
CA PRO A 103 7.69 -14.96 8.29
C PRO A 103 7.10 -13.58 7.95
N PRO A 104 6.10 -13.55 7.04
CA PRO A 104 5.42 -12.34 6.57
C PRO A 104 4.92 -11.39 7.66
N THR A 105 4.57 -11.96 8.81
CA THR A 105 4.00 -11.27 9.98
C THR A 105 5.02 -10.44 10.75
N TRP A 106 6.32 -10.54 10.42
CA TRP A 106 7.36 -9.73 11.05
C TRP A 106 7.49 -8.34 10.44
N PHE A 107 6.98 -8.12 9.22
CA PHE A 107 7.06 -6.82 8.55
C PHE A 107 5.95 -5.89 9.06
N THR A 108 6.22 -5.29 10.20
CA THR A 108 5.47 -4.13 10.68
C THR A 108 6.03 -2.85 10.06
N ILE A 109 5.17 -1.88 9.83
CA ILE A 109 5.54 -0.56 9.34
C ILE A 109 6.15 0.20 10.53
N PRO A 110 7.44 0.57 10.47
CA PRO A 110 8.09 1.29 11.57
C PRO A 110 7.34 2.55 11.97
N TYR A 111 7.14 2.77 13.27
CA TYR A 111 6.49 3.95 13.85
C TYR A 111 5.03 4.17 13.40
N CYS A 112 4.37 3.11 12.91
CA CYS A 112 2.97 3.11 12.55
C CYS A 112 2.24 2.05 13.35
N TYR A 113 1.12 2.43 13.95
CA TYR A 113 0.41 1.61 14.94
C TYR A 113 -1.01 1.31 14.47
N LYS A 114 -1.38 0.03 14.51
CA LYS A 114 -2.69 -0.43 14.08
C LYS A 114 -3.75 0.05 15.06
N ASP A 115 -4.82 0.66 14.53
CA ASP A 115 -6.01 1.08 15.28
C ASP A 115 -5.74 2.06 16.44
N ALA A 116 -4.59 2.74 16.43
CA ALA A 116 -4.25 3.74 17.43
C ALA A 116 -5.27 4.90 17.43
N PRO A 117 -5.47 5.59 18.56
CA PRO A 117 -6.38 6.73 18.63
C PRO A 117 -5.84 7.90 17.80
N LEU A 118 -6.74 8.54 17.04
CA LEU A 118 -6.45 9.75 16.27
C LEU A 118 -5.95 10.83 17.23
N ALA A 119 -4.89 11.54 16.85
CA ALA A 119 -4.38 12.67 17.62
C ALA A 119 -5.39 13.81 17.59
N GLN A 120 -5.54 14.50 18.72
CA GLN A 120 -6.17 15.82 18.73
C GLN A 120 -5.11 16.84 18.32
N GLN A 121 -5.45 17.80 17.45
CA GLN A 121 -4.53 18.90 17.18
C GLN A 121 -4.49 19.79 18.42
N ALA A 122 -3.31 19.87 19.05
CA ALA A 122 -3.03 20.86 20.07
C ALA A 122 -2.68 22.18 19.36
N ASP A 123 -3.67 23.06 19.20
CA ASP A 123 -3.51 24.50 19.02
C ASP A 123 -4.44 25.18 20.03
N GLU A 124 -3.86 25.80 21.05
CA GLU A 124 -4.58 26.40 22.18
C GLU A 124 -5.37 27.66 21.79
N GLU A 125 -5.13 28.23 20.60
CA GLU A 125 -5.68 29.53 20.20
C GLU A 125 -7.00 29.49 19.40
N LYS A 126 -7.42 28.34 18.85
CA LYS A 126 -8.62 28.28 17.98
C LYS A 126 -9.67 27.31 18.52
N LYS A 127 -10.74 27.86 19.11
CA LYS A 127 -11.92 27.12 19.58
C LYS A 127 -12.76 26.55 18.42
N GLY A 128 -12.23 25.60 17.65
CA GLY A 128 -12.95 24.95 16.54
C GLY A 128 -12.55 23.48 16.35
N PHE A 129 -13.37 22.71 15.62
CA PHE A 129 -13.01 21.35 15.20
C PHE A 129 -11.83 21.42 14.24
N HIS A 130 -10.68 20.94 14.70
CA HIS A 130 -9.46 20.90 13.92
C HIS A 130 -9.50 19.74 12.91
N THR A 131 -9.33 20.07 11.63
CA THR A 131 -9.32 19.11 10.54
C THR A 131 -7.89 18.92 10.02
N PHE A 132 -7.41 17.68 9.99
CA PHE A 132 -6.17 17.36 9.28
C PHE A 132 -6.39 17.43 7.77
N PRO A 133 -5.42 17.90 6.97
CA PRO A 133 -5.48 17.79 5.52
C PRO A 133 -5.58 16.32 5.11
N LEU A 134 -6.44 16.04 4.14
CA LEU A 134 -6.65 14.72 3.55
C LEU A 134 -5.96 14.64 2.20
N VAL A 135 -5.16 13.59 2.00
CA VAL A 135 -4.59 13.18 0.72
C VAL A 135 -5.23 11.86 0.32
N LEU A 136 -5.89 11.85 -0.85
CA LEU A 136 -6.31 10.61 -1.50
C LEU A 136 -5.19 10.16 -2.43
N PHE A 137 -4.76 8.91 -2.31
CA PHE A 137 -3.65 8.36 -3.09
C PHE A 137 -4.11 7.20 -3.97
N SER A 138 -3.73 7.26 -5.24
CA SER A 138 -3.95 6.20 -6.24
C SER A 138 -2.60 5.57 -6.59
N HIS A 139 -2.51 4.24 -6.56
CA HIS A 139 -1.27 3.54 -6.90
C HIS A 139 -1.01 3.51 -8.41
N GLY A 140 0.25 3.33 -8.77
CA GLY A 140 0.68 3.14 -10.16
C GLY A 140 0.20 1.83 -10.78
N LEU A 141 0.51 1.63 -12.06
CA LEU A 141 0.30 0.37 -12.74
C LEU A 141 1.06 -0.75 -12.02
N THR A 142 0.44 -1.92 -11.85
CA THR A 142 0.93 -3.09 -11.08
C THR A 142 1.12 -2.86 -9.59
N GLY A 143 0.93 -1.63 -9.11
CA GLY A 143 1.08 -1.28 -7.71
C GLY A 143 -0.07 -1.79 -6.83
N THR A 144 0.08 -1.64 -5.52
CA THR A 144 -0.93 -1.94 -4.51
C THR A 144 -1.05 -0.81 -3.48
N GLY A 145 -2.08 -0.85 -2.64
CA GLY A 145 -2.26 0.09 -1.53
C GLY A 145 -1.20 0.02 -0.42
N GLU A 146 -0.17 -0.82 -0.56
CA GLU A 146 0.77 -1.18 0.51
C GLU A 146 2.20 -0.70 0.25
N GLU A 147 2.56 -0.43 -1.01
CA GLU A 147 3.94 -0.17 -1.45
C GLU A 147 4.55 1.10 -0.86
N HIS A 148 3.72 2.11 -0.63
CA HIS A 148 4.14 3.43 -0.15
C HIS A 148 3.87 3.64 1.34
N ALA A 149 3.67 2.55 2.11
CA ALA A 149 3.32 2.63 3.53
C ALA A 149 4.27 3.50 4.38
N MET A 150 5.58 3.47 4.10
CA MET A 150 6.57 4.32 4.77
C MET A 150 6.40 5.80 4.46
N PHE A 151 6.08 6.13 3.20
CA PHE A 151 5.82 7.50 2.79
C PHE A 151 4.55 8.05 3.46
N PHE A 152 3.48 7.25 3.48
CA PHE A 152 2.23 7.64 4.16
C PHE A 152 2.39 7.74 5.67
N THR A 153 3.20 6.87 6.26
CA THR A 153 3.59 6.97 7.67
C THR A 153 4.31 8.28 7.95
N ASP A 154 5.24 8.72 7.10
CA ASP A 154 5.92 10.00 7.27
C ASP A 154 4.95 11.19 7.17
N LEU A 155 4.04 11.18 6.19
CA LEU A 155 2.98 12.20 6.06
C LEU A 155 2.06 12.24 7.28
N ALA A 156 1.61 11.08 7.77
CA ALA A 156 0.79 10.96 8.98
C ALA A 156 1.47 11.55 10.22
N ARG A 157 2.78 11.30 10.39
CA ARG A 157 3.55 11.87 11.51
C ARG A 157 3.71 13.39 11.43
N ARG A 158 3.51 13.99 10.26
CA ARG A 158 3.50 15.43 10.01
C ARG A 158 2.10 16.06 10.09
N GLY A 159 1.07 15.29 10.41
CA GLY A 159 -0.29 15.82 10.56
C GLY A 159 -1.15 15.69 9.30
N VAL A 160 -0.82 14.81 8.35
CA VAL A 160 -1.63 14.59 7.14
C VAL A 160 -2.36 13.26 7.23
N VAL A 161 -3.66 13.24 6.94
CA VAL A 161 -4.40 11.98 6.76
C VAL A 161 -4.21 11.53 5.31
N VAL A 162 -3.76 10.30 5.11
CA VAL A 162 -3.61 9.72 3.77
C VAL A 162 -4.52 8.52 3.65
N ALA A 163 -5.40 8.53 2.67
CA ALA A 163 -6.22 7.37 2.33
C ALA A 163 -5.76 6.80 0.98
N ILE A 164 -5.36 5.53 0.97
CA ILE A 164 -4.93 4.83 -0.23
C ILE A 164 -5.85 3.65 -0.52
N LEU A 165 -6.29 3.54 -1.77
CA LEU A 165 -7.13 2.46 -2.26
C LEU A 165 -6.27 1.44 -2.99
N THR A 166 -6.73 0.20 -3.05
CA THR A 166 -6.24 -0.78 -4.03
C THR A 166 -7.32 -0.94 -5.10
N HIS A 167 -7.03 -0.47 -6.31
CA HIS A 167 -8.00 -0.41 -7.42
C HIS A 167 -8.40 -1.80 -7.93
N GLN A 168 -9.66 -1.96 -8.34
CA GLN A 168 -10.22 -3.20 -8.90
C GLN A 168 -10.42 -3.16 -10.42
N ASP A 169 -9.72 -2.26 -11.10
CA ASP A 169 -9.68 -2.09 -12.56
C ASP A 169 -8.76 -3.09 -13.30
N GLY A 170 -8.15 -4.03 -12.58
CA GLY A 170 -7.15 -4.97 -13.10
C GLY A 170 -5.78 -4.32 -13.35
N SER A 171 -5.53 -3.12 -12.81
CA SER A 171 -4.21 -2.49 -12.83
C SER A 171 -3.32 -2.96 -11.69
N SER A 172 -3.88 -3.35 -10.54
CA SER A 172 -3.12 -3.85 -9.39
C SER A 172 -2.48 -5.20 -9.69
N SER A 173 -1.32 -5.49 -9.08
CA SER A 173 -0.73 -6.84 -9.13
C SER A 173 -1.70 -7.88 -8.56
N ARG A 174 -2.38 -7.53 -7.47
CA ARG A 174 -3.45 -8.31 -6.86
C ARG A 174 -4.36 -7.44 -6.00
N VAL A 175 -5.66 -7.73 -6.01
CA VAL A 175 -6.64 -7.17 -5.08
C VAL A 175 -7.70 -8.20 -4.72
N ARG A 176 -8.12 -8.23 -3.45
CA ARG A 176 -9.27 -9.02 -3.00
C ARG A 176 -10.55 -8.20 -3.10
N LYS A 177 -11.55 -8.75 -3.79
CA LYS A 177 -12.89 -8.17 -3.90
C LYS A 177 -13.71 -8.41 -2.64
N GLU A 178 -14.88 -7.79 -2.55
CA GLU A 178 -15.78 -7.93 -1.40
C GLU A 178 -16.29 -9.37 -1.23
N ASP A 179 -16.59 -10.07 -2.34
CA ASP A 179 -16.99 -11.48 -2.36
C ASP A 179 -15.85 -12.46 -1.97
N GLY A 180 -14.67 -11.94 -1.63
CA GLY A 180 -13.49 -12.72 -1.29
C GLY A 180 -12.67 -13.22 -2.48
N SER A 181 -13.17 -13.07 -3.72
CA SER A 181 -12.46 -13.43 -4.94
C SER A 181 -11.22 -12.55 -5.15
N LEU A 182 -10.25 -13.09 -5.91
CA LEU A 182 -9.01 -12.39 -6.23
C LEU A 182 -9.05 -11.89 -7.67
N LEU A 183 -8.74 -10.61 -7.86
CA LEU A 183 -8.47 -10.01 -9.15
C LEU A 183 -6.97 -9.72 -9.26
N TYR A 184 -6.36 -10.22 -10.33
CA TYR A 184 -4.96 -10.02 -10.64
C TYR A 184 -4.80 -9.00 -11.77
N TYR A 185 -3.54 -8.59 -11.99
CA TYR A 185 -3.18 -7.73 -13.10
C TYR A 185 -3.68 -8.29 -14.44
N ARG A 186 -4.44 -7.48 -15.18
CA ARG A 186 -4.88 -7.82 -16.54
C ARG A 186 -3.87 -7.25 -17.54
N LYS A 187 -3.04 -8.12 -18.10
CA LYS A 187 -2.15 -7.76 -19.22
C LYS A 187 -2.99 -7.45 -20.47
N PRO A 188 -2.77 -6.30 -21.13
CA PRO A 188 -3.45 -6.03 -22.39
C PRO A 188 -2.94 -6.97 -23.48
N ASN A 189 -3.81 -7.35 -24.42
CA ASN A 189 -3.39 -8.10 -25.59
C ASN A 189 -2.65 -7.15 -26.55
N PHE A 190 -1.32 -7.23 -26.60
CA PHE A 190 -0.53 -6.33 -27.46
C PHE A 190 -0.71 -6.59 -28.96
N LYS A 191 -1.13 -7.81 -29.36
CA LYS A 191 -1.43 -8.10 -30.78
C LYS A 191 -2.76 -7.46 -31.22
N ASN A 192 -3.68 -7.27 -30.28
CA ASN A 192 -4.98 -6.65 -30.51
C ASN A 192 -5.27 -5.63 -29.41
N TYR A 193 -4.44 -4.59 -29.35
CA TYR A 193 -4.51 -3.60 -28.29
C TYR A 193 -5.67 -2.64 -28.54
N SER A 194 -6.70 -2.72 -27.70
CA SER A 194 -7.76 -1.71 -27.68
C SER A 194 -7.24 -0.43 -27.03
N MET A 195 -7.36 0.69 -27.75
CA MET A 195 -7.03 2.03 -27.23
C MET A 195 -7.90 2.42 -26.02
N ASP A 196 -9.06 1.78 -25.84
CA ASP A 196 -9.95 2.02 -24.71
C ASP A 196 -9.55 1.26 -23.44
N PHE A 197 -8.59 0.33 -23.53
CA PHE A 197 -8.19 -0.50 -22.39
C PHE A 197 -7.75 0.33 -21.18
N ARG A 198 -6.85 1.31 -21.38
CA ARG A 198 -6.34 2.18 -20.30
C ARG A 198 -7.34 3.28 -19.91
N PRO A 199 -8.02 3.97 -20.85
CA PRO A 199 -9.10 4.90 -20.52
C PRO A 199 -10.18 4.27 -19.62
N ASN A 200 -10.59 3.02 -19.90
CA ASN A 200 -11.56 2.32 -19.07
C ASN A 200 -11.03 2.05 -17.65
N GLN A 201 -9.75 1.72 -17.49
CA GLN A 201 -9.13 1.59 -16.18
C GLN A 201 -9.13 2.91 -15.41
N ILE A 202 -8.75 4.01 -16.06
CA ILE A 202 -8.75 5.35 -15.46
C ILE A 202 -10.16 5.76 -15.02
N LYS A 203 -11.18 5.45 -15.82
CA LYS A 203 -12.58 5.74 -15.49
C LYS A 203 -13.00 5.01 -14.20
N ILE A 204 -12.71 3.71 -14.10
CA ILE A 204 -13.00 2.92 -12.89
C ILE A 204 -12.25 3.50 -11.68
N ARG A 205 -10.97 3.87 -11.85
CA ARG A 205 -10.19 4.49 -10.77
C ARG A 205 -10.81 5.80 -10.29
N GLN A 206 -11.30 6.63 -11.20
CA GLN A 206 -11.98 7.86 -10.84
C GLN A 206 -13.27 7.57 -10.05
N GLU A 207 -14.09 6.62 -10.50
CA GLU A 207 -15.32 6.22 -9.81
C GLU A 207 -15.03 5.68 -8.39
N GLU A 208 -13.99 4.87 -8.23
CA GLU A 208 -13.55 4.35 -6.92
C GLU A 208 -13.06 5.47 -5.98
N MET A 209 -12.38 6.48 -6.53
CA MET A 209 -11.91 7.65 -5.76
C MET A 209 -13.07 8.57 -5.37
N GLU A 210 -14.04 8.76 -6.26
CA GLU A 210 -15.26 9.53 -5.99
C GLU A 210 -16.13 8.86 -4.92
N ALA A 211 -16.20 7.53 -4.92
CA ALA A 211 -16.92 6.76 -3.90
C ALA A 211 -16.36 6.97 -2.47
N MET A 212 -15.07 7.31 -2.32
CA MET A 212 -14.49 7.64 -1.00
C MET A 212 -14.92 8.99 -0.44
N ARG A 213 -15.43 9.88 -1.30
CA ARG A 213 -15.81 11.24 -0.91
C ARG A 213 -17.17 11.27 -0.21
N ASN A 214 -18.04 10.32 -0.54
CA ASN A 214 -19.43 10.24 -0.07
C ASN A 214 -19.53 9.40 1.20
#